data_AF-L8X0Q1-F1
#
_entry.id   AF-L8X0Q1-F1
#
_cell.length_a   1.000
_cell.length_b   1.000
_cell.length_c   1.000
_cell.angle_alpha   90.00
_cell.angle_beta   90.00
_cell.angle_gamma   90.00
#
_symmetry.space_group_name_H-M   'P 1'
#
loop_
_entity.id
_entity.type
_entity.pdbx_description
1 polymer ?
#
loop_
_entity_poly.entity_id
_entity_poly.type
_entity_poly.pdbx_seq_one_letter_code
_entity_poly.pdbx_strand_id
1 'polypeptide(L)'
;MASVIASLVAPSKSRIQDLLRLRCSIFGTSYNPTSVRTGAKYLRARLKGPSMLRYYPETLSFKKINAMFPKGDLDLPDYDEWQRLIDVGNRKARGKGAPKKAKTPGRSCYHDQILWDLTFHQPTVGDWPRSATIDAVRFSFGVSAHLSATYSQPPWLVS
;
A
#
# COMPACT_ATOMS: atom_id res chain seq x y z
N MET A 1 -52.85 22.89 -50.05
CA MET A 1 -52.63 21.48 -50.45
C MET A 1 -51.16 21.07 -50.52
N ALA A 2 -50.24 21.90 -51.04
CA ALA A 2 -48.80 21.56 -51.10
C ALA A 2 -48.13 21.31 -49.72
N SER A 3 -48.56 21.99 -48.66
CA SER A 3 -48.02 21.84 -47.30
C SER A 3 -48.27 20.46 -46.68
N VAL A 4 -49.32 19.74 -47.07
CA VAL A 4 -49.70 18.44 -46.50
C VAL A 4 -48.96 17.29 -47.19
N ILE A 5 -48.53 17.50 -48.43
CA ILE A 5 -47.73 16.53 -49.20
C ILE A 5 -46.27 16.52 -48.71
N ALA A 6 -45.75 17.67 -48.26
CA ALA A 6 -44.40 17.80 -47.71
C ALA A 6 -44.18 17.00 -46.42
N SER A 7 -45.23 16.75 -45.62
CA SER A 7 -45.14 15.92 -44.40
C SER A 7 -45.18 14.41 -44.67
N LEU A 8 -45.63 13.99 -45.86
CA LEU A 8 -45.71 12.58 -46.26
C LEU A 8 -44.42 12.07 -46.93
N VAL A 9 -43.49 12.98 -47.29
CA VAL A 9 -42.21 12.64 -47.89
C VAL A 9 -41.13 12.56 -46.81
N ALA A 10 -40.35 11.48 -46.82
CA ALA A 10 -39.22 11.33 -45.90
C ALA A 10 -38.20 12.46 -46.11
N PRO A 11 -37.74 13.14 -45.05
CA PRO A 11 -36.83 14.27 -45.17
C PRO A 11 -35.46 13.83 -45.71
N SER A 12 -34.80 14.72 -46.44
CA SER A 12 -33.45 14.47 -46.95
C SER A 12 -32.43 14.29 -45.83
N LYS A 13 -31.40 13.49 -46.09
CA LYS A 13 -30.32 13.22 -45.11
C LYS A 13 -29.64 14.50 -44.63
N SER A 14 -29.44 15.48 -45.53
CA SER A 14 -28.86 16.78 -45.17
C SER A 14 -29.74 17.55 -44.21
N ARG A 15 -31.05 17.61 -44.47
CA ARG A 15 -32.04 18.27 -43.59
C ARG A 15 -32.06 17.65 -42.18
N ILE A 16 -31.94 16.33 -42.09
CA ILE A 16 -31.86 15.62 -40.80
C ILE A 16 -30.55 16.01 -40.07
N GLN A 17 -29.42 16.06 -40.78
CA GLN A 17 -28.14 16.44 -40.18
C GLN A 17 -28.14 17.88 -39.65
N ASP A 18 -28.75 18.83 -40.38
CA ASP A 18 -28.89 20.22 -39.94
C ASP A 18 -29.77 20.34 -38.70
N LEU A 19 -30.88 19.61 -38.66
CA LEU A 19 -31.74 19.54 -37.48
C LEU A 19 -30.98 18.98 -36.27
N LEU A 20 -30.20 17.91 -36.46
CA LEU A 20 -29.39 17.33 -35.39
C LEU A 20 -28.31 18.30 -34.89
N ARG A 21 -27.67 19.04 -35.80
CA ARG A 21 -26.71 20.09 -35.45
C ARG A 21 -27.38 21.19 -34.61
N LEU A 22 -28.55 21.67 -35.04
CA LEU A 22 -29.30 22.71 -34.36
C LEU A 22 -29.80 22.25 -32.99
N ARG A 23 -30.32 21.03 -32.89
CA ARG A 23 -30.67 20.37 -31.62
C ARG A 23 -29.47 20.34 -30.67
N CYS A 24 -28.30 19.91 -31.16
CA CYS A 24 -27.10 19.84 -30.34
C CYS A 24 -26.69 21.22 -29.81
N SER A 25 -26.79 22.25 -30.66
CA SER A 25 -26.52 23.65 -30.28
C SER A 25 -27.48 24.17 -29.21
N ILE A 26 -28.78 23.88 -29.32
CA ILE A 26 -29.79 24.32 -28.34
C ILE A 26 -29.57 23.67 -26.98
N PHE A 27 -29.29 22.36 -26.96
CA PHE A 27 -29.16 21.60 -25.71
C PHE A 27 -27.73 21.51 -25.17
N GLY A 28 -26.77 22.21 -25.78
CA GLY A 28 -25.36 22.16 -25.38
C GLY A 28 -24.77 20.74 -25.43
N THR A 29 -25.25 19.89 -26.34
CA THR A 29 -24.75 18.52 -26.53
C THR A 29 -23.75 18.46 -27.70
N SER A 30 -22.87 17.46 -27.71
CA SER A 30 -21.82 17.33 -28.73
C SER A 30 -22.36 16.70 -30.03
N TYR A 31 -22.17 17.37 -31.17
CA TYR A 31 -22.50 16.82 -32.50
C TYR A 31 -21.31 16.03 -33.09
N ASN A 32 -21.51 14.74 -33.42
CA ASN A 32 -20.46 13.85 -33.98
C ASN A 32 -20.99 13.05 -35.20
N PRO A 33 -20.98 13.63 -36.41
CA PRO A 33 -21.54 12.99 -37.61
C PRO A 33 -20.65 11.88 -38.20
N THR A 34 -19.36 11.89 -37.87
CA THR A 34 -18.36 10.95 -38.38
C THR A 34 -18.08 9.79 -37.39
N SER A 35 -18.78 9.75 -36.26
CA SER A 35 -18.63 8.71 -35.23
C SER A 35 -17.20 8.54 -34.71
N VAL A 36 -16.43 9.63 -34.67
CA VAL A 36 -15.03 9.62 -34.18
C VAL A 36 -14.99 9.39 -32.67
N ARG A 37 -13.97 8.68 -32.17
CA ARG A 37 -13.75 8.43 -30.75
C ARG A 37 -13.17 9.67 -30.05
N THR A 38 -14.03 10.60 -29.64
CA THR A 38 -13.64 11.87 -29.00
C THR A 38 -13.31 11.77 -27.51
N GLY A 39 -13.50 10.61 -26.86
CA GLY A 39 -13.20 10.42 -25.43
C GLY A 39 -14.25 10.99 -24.46
N ALA A 40 -15.34 11.59 -24.95
CA ALA A 40 -16.40 12.16 -24.11
C ALA A 40 -17.08 11.15 -23.17
N LYS A 41 -16.93 9.84 -23.41
CA LYS A 41 -17.34 8.76 -22.48
C LYS A 41 -16.73 8.93 -21.09
N TYR A 42 -15.45 9.29 -21.02
CA TYR A 42 -14.72 9.40 -19.76
C TYR A 42 -15.07 10.69 -19.01
N LEU A 43 -15.34 11.79 -19.74
CA LEU A 43 -15.71 13.07 -19.16
C LEU A 43 -17.16 13.11 -18.65
N ARG A 44 -18.07 12.38 -19.30
CA ARG A 44 -19.48 12.24 -18.86
C ARG A 44 -19.64 11.37 -17.63
N ALA A 45 -18.65 10.51 -17.34
CA ALA A 45 -18.68 9.68 -16.16
C ALA A 45 -18.57 10.56 -14.92
N ARG A 46 -19.52 10.43 -13.98
CA ARG A 46 -19.46 11.14 -12.70
C ARG A 46 -18.23 10.68 -11.92
N LEU A 47 -17.51 11.64 -11.33
CA LEU A 47 -16.37 11.35 -10.46
C LEU A 47 -16.82 10.56 -9.22
N LYS A 48 -16.11 9.49 -8.88
CA LYS A 48 -16.44 8.60 -7.73
C LYS A 48 -15.61 8.88 -6.47
N GLY A 49 -14.61 9.76 -6.56
CA GLY A 49 -13.64 10.03 -5.48
C GLY A 49 -14.25 10.24 -4.08
N PRO A 50 -15.27 11.12 -3.91
CA PRO A 50 -15.87 11.34 -2.60
C PRO A 50 -16.53 10.08 -2.00
N SER A 51 -17.11 9.22 -2.85
CA SER A 51 -17.69 7.96 -2.40
C SER A 51 -16.62 6.96 -1.97
N MET A 52 -15.46 6.97 -2.62
CA MET A 52 -14.33 6.09 -2.28
C MET A 52 -13.66 6.52 -0.97
N LEU A 53 -13.51 7.82 -0.72
CA LEU A 53 -12.95 8.35 0.53
C LEU A 53 -13.79 7.98 1.75
N ARG A 54 -15.12 7.96 1.60
CA ARG A 54 -16.07 7.65 2.69
C ARG A 54 -16.25 6.16 2.95
N TYR A 55 -15.42 5.29 2.37
CA TYR A 55 -15.57 3.84 2.52
C TYR A 55 -15.40 3.38 3.97
N TYR A 56 -14.38 3.90 4.66
CA TYR A 56 -14.27 3.78 6.11
C TYR A 56 -14.74 5.08 6.75
N PRO A 57 -15.86 5.10 7.48
CA PRO A 57 -16.30 6.30 8.17
C PRO A 57 -15.28 6.69 9.23
N GLU A 58 -15.23 7.98 9.56
CA GLU A 58 -14.37 8.43 10.65
C GLU A 58 -14.84 7.81 11.97
N THR A 59 -13.91 7.15 12.66
CA THR A 59 -14.17 6.60 14.00
C THR A 59 -13.81 7.62 15.08
N LEU A 60 -14.69 7.73 16.07
CA LEU A 60 -14.45 8.51 17.27
C LEU A 60 -13.76 7.62 18.31
N SER A 61 -12.50 7.90 18.60
CA SER A 61 -11.77 7.24 19.70
C SER A 61 -12.00 7.99 21.02
N PHE A 62 -12.00 7.29 22.16
CA PHE A 62 -12.10 7.92 23.49
C PHE A 62 -11.08 9.05 23.71
N LYS A 63 -9.86 8.90 23.19
CA LYS A 63 -8.82 9.95 23.22
C LYS A 63 -9.24 11.24 22.53
N LYS A 64 -9.89 11.14 21.36
CA LYS A 64 -10.44 12.30 20.63
C LYS A 64 -11.57 12.94 21.42
N ILE A 65 -12.42 12.13 22.06
CA ILE A 65 -13.54 12.62 22.88
C ILE A 65 -13.01 13.41 24.07
N ASN A 66 -12.09 12.84 24.86
CA ASN A 66 -11.50 13.53 26.02
C ASN A 66 -10.70 14.78 25.62
N ALA A 67 -10.15 14.84 24.40
CA ALA A 67 -9.47 16.02 23.89
C ALA A 67 -10.41 17.18 23.48
N MET A 68 -11.70 16.89 23.21
CA MET A 68 -12.69 17.91 22.88
C MET A 68 -13.21 18.67 24.11
N PHE A 69 -13.15 18.04 25.30
CA PHE A 69 -13.58 18.66 26.55
C PHE A 69 -12.39 19.24 27.32
N PRO A 70 -12.57 20.36 28.05
CA PRO A 70 -11.53 20.85 28.94
C PRO A 70 -11.22 19.81 30.02
N LYS A 71 -9.96 19.78 30.46
CA LYS A 71 -9.48 18.80 31.43
C LYS A 71 -10.24 18.95 32.75
N GLY A 72 -10.97 17.92 33.15
CA GLY A 72 -11.71 17.88 34.42
C GLY A 72 -13.22 17.66 34.26
N ASP A 73 -13.78 17.95 33.09
CA ASP A 73 -15.23 17.81 32.87
C ASP A 73 -15.61 16.38 32.47
N LEU A 74 -14.84 15.76 31.56
CA LEU A 74 -15.10 14.42 31.07
C LEU A 74 -13.79 13.66 30.81
N ASP A 75 -13.54 12.64 31.64
CA ASP A 75 -12.43 11.70 31.46
C ASP A 75 -12.99 10.28 31.29
N LEU A 76 -13.32 9.92 30.04
CA LEU A 76 -13.83 8.59 29.73
C LEU A 76 -12.70 7.56 29.71
N PRO A 77 -12.79 6.48 30.53
CA PRO A 77 -11.83 5.39 30.49
C PRO A 77 -12.09 4.47 29.28
N ASP A 78 -11.02 4.08 28.58
CA ASP A 78 -11.05 3.04 27.54
C ASP A 78 -10.82 1.68 28.21
N TYR A 79 -11.89 0.91 28.41
CA TYR A 79 -11.86 -0.36 29.14
C TYR A 79 -11.01 -1.42 28.44
N ASP A 80 -11.03 -1.47 27.11
CA ASP A 80 -10.25 -2.44 26.33
C ASP A 80 -8.75 -2.15 26.49
N GLU A 81 -8.37 -0.86 26.44
CA GLU A 81 -6.99 -0.45 26.69
C GLU A 81 -6.57 -0.70 28.14
N TRP A 82 -7.44 -0.44 29.12
CA TRP A 82 -7.18 -0.72 30.53
C TRP A 82 -6.94 -2.22 30.78
N GLN A 83 -7.78 -3.08 30.21
CA GLN A 83 -7.61 -4.53 30.28
C GLN A 83 -6.31 -4.98 29.62
N ARG A 84 -5.97 -4.43 28.45
CA ARG A 84 -4.70 -4.71 27.76
C ARG A 84 -3.48 -4.38 28.64
N LEU A 85 -3.53 -3.28 29.39
CA LEU A 85 -2.45 -2.87 30.29
C LEU A 85 -2.31 -3.83 31.48
N ILE A 86 -3.43 -4.29 32.05
CA ILE A 86 -3.43 -5.32 33.11
C ILE A 86 -2.83 -6.62 32.60
N ASP A 87 -3.27 -7.09 31.42
CA ASP A 87 -2.76 -8.33 30.82
C ASP A 87 -1.26 -8.24 30.53
N VAL A 88 -0.79 -7.08 30.07
CA VAL A 88 0.65 -6.82 29.89
C VAL A 88 1.38 -6.84 31.23
N GLY A 89 0.82 -6.25 32.30
CA GLY A 89 1.37 -6.29 33.65
C GLY A 89 1.50 -7.72 34.19
N ASN A 90 0.41 -8.48 34.12
CA ASN A 90 0.36 -9.89 34.52
C ASN A 90 1.37 -10.75 33.74
N ARG A 91 1.49 -10.52 32.42
CA ARG A 91 2.44 -11.23 31.56
C ARG A 91 3.89 -10.90 31.95
N LYS A 92 4.19 -9.63 32.27
CA LYS A 92 5.52 -9.21 32.75
C LYS A 92 5.85 -9.82 34.12
N ALA A 93 4.90 -9.84 35.05
CA ALA A 93 5.09 -10.43 36.38
C ALA A 93 5.48 -11.92 36.31
N ARG A 94 4.93 -12.66 35.34
CA ARG A 94 5.27 -14.08 35.09
C ARG A 94 6.54 -14.30 34.26
N GLY A 95 7.27 -13.23 33.89
CA GLY A 95 8.43 -13.32 33.00
C GLY A 95 8.09 -13.73 31.55
N LYS A 96 6.80 -13.64 31.16
CA LYS A 96 6.33 -13.95 29.79
C LYS A 96 6.15 -12.68 28.95
N GLY A 97 6.63 -11.54 29.44
CA GLY A 97 6.56 -10.27 28.73
C GLY A 97 7.29 -10.35 27.39
N ALA A 98 6.86 -9.53 26.43
CA ALA A 98 7.58 -9.42 25.17
C ALA A 98 9.03 -8.99 25.45
N PRO A 99 10.04 -9.61 24.81
CA PRO A 99 11.42 -9.21 24.97
C PRO A 99 11.63 -7.77 24.47
N LYS A 100 12.70 -7.14 24.93
CA LYS A 100 13.04 -5.77 24.51
C LYS A 100 13.25 -5.74 22.99
N LYS A 101 12.50 -4.89 22.29
CA LYS A 101 12.65 -4.70 20.84
C LYS A 101 14.08 -4.20 20.53
N ALA A 102 14.75 -4.88 19.60
CA ALA A 102 16.03 -4.47 19.05
C ALA A 102 15.96 -3.06 18.45
N LYS A 103 16.93 -2.19 18.76
CA LYS A 103 17.02 -0.84 18.17
C LYS A 103 17.76 -0.81 16.84
N THR A 104 18.67 -1.75 16.62
CA THR A 104 19.48 -1.89 15.41
C THR A 104 19.26 -3.26 14.78
N PRO A 105 19.32 -3.39 13.43
CA PRO A 105 18.97 -4.62 12.72
C PRO A 105 19.87 -5.83 13.02
N GLY A 106 21.03 -5.63 13.67
CA GLY A 106 21.95 -6.69 14.10
C GLY A 106 21.98 -7.01 15.60
N ARG A 107 21.28 -6.24 16.45
CA ARG A 107 21.15 -6.55 17.89
C ARG A 107 19.80 -7.21 18.17
N SER A 108 19.54 -8.36 17.56
CA SER A 108 18.56 -9.30 18.13
C SER A 108 19.20 -10.02 19.31
N CYS A 109 18.39 -10.72 20.11
CA CYS A 109 18.76 -11.44 21.34
C CYS A 109 20.01 -12.35 21.28
N TYR A 110 20.58 -12.61 20.11
CA TYR A 110 21.74 -13.46 19.89
C TYR A 110 23.10 -12.75 20.11
N HIS A 111 23.19 -11.42 19.99
CA HIS A 111 24.49 -10.73 20.13
C HIS A 111 24.97 -10.66 21.60
N ASP A 112 24.06 -10.66 22.56
CA ASP A 112 24.40 -10.67 24.00
C ASP A 112 24.70 -12.09 24.52
N GLN A 113 24.22 -13.15 23.84
CA GLN A 113 24.57 -14.54 24.15
C GLN A 113 26.00 -14.88 23.73
N ILE A 114 26.42 -14.48 22.52
CA ILE A 114 27.78 -14.72 22.00
C ILE A 114 28.85 -14.06 22.89
N LEU A 115 28.57 -12.85 23.38
CA LEU A 115 29.46 -12.17 24.33
C LEU A 115 29.54 -12.89 25.69
N TRP A 116 28.45 -13.50 26.16
CA TRP A 116 28.47 -14.30 27.38
C TRP A 116 29.26 -15.60 27.21
N ASP A 117 29.11 -16.29 26.08
CA ASP A 117 29.84 -17.53 25.76
C ASP A 117 31.35 -17.30 25.58
N LEU A 118 31.75 -16.20 24.93
CA LEU A 118 33.17 -15.83 24.74
C LEU A 118 33.86 -15.35 26.03
N THR A 119 33.09 -14.99 27.06
CA THR A 119 33.66 -14.47 28.32
C THR A 119 33.73 -15.55 29.42
N PHE A 120 32.91 -16.61 29.35
CA PHE A 120 32.80 -17.61 30.41
C PHE A 120 33.35 -19.00 30.08
N HIS A 121 33.70 -19.31 28.82
CA HIS A 121 34.40 -20.54 28.47
C HIS A 121 35.89 -20.26 28.24
N GLN A 122 36.73 -20.49 29.25
CA GLN A 122 38.17 -20.59 29.01
C GLN A 122 38.43 -21.90 28.25
N PRO A 123 39.06 -21.88 27.07
CA PRO A 123 39.47 -23.12 26.43
C PRO A 123 40.49 -23.78 27.35
N THR A 124 40.12 -24.93 27.92
CA THR A 124 41.11 -25.83 28.50
C THR A 124 42.06 -26.23 27.37
N VAL A 125 43.34 -26.32 27.71
CA VAL A 125 44.42 -26.71 26.79
C VAL A 125 44.12 -28.09 26.16
N GLY A 126 43.46 -28.12 25.01
CA GLY A 126 43.08 -29.39 24.37
C GLY A 126 42.30 -29.30 23.07
N ASP A 127 41.41 -28.33 22.88
CA ASP A 127 40.55 -28.27 21.70
C ASP A 127 40.81 -27.03 20.85
N TRP A 128 41.66 -27.18 19.84
CA TRP A 128 41.74 -26.26 18.70
C TRP A 128 41.13 -26.94 17.46
N PRO A 129 40.20 -26.31 16.73
CA PRO A 129 39.85 -26.79 15.40
C PRO A 129 41.09 -26.64 14.50
N ARG A 130 41.56 -27.77 13.98
CA ARG A 130 42.57 -27.81 12.92
C ARG A 130 42.11 -26.93 11.75
N SER A 131 43.02 -26.06 11.30
CA SER A 131 42.97 -25.23 10.09
C SER A 131 42.16 -23.92 10.16
N ALA A 132 42.81 -22.87 10.65
CA ALA A 132 42.59 -21.51 10.15
C ALA A 132 43.93 -20.75 10.19
N THR A 133 44.86 -21.16 9.32
CA THR A 133 46.06 -20.37 9.03
C THR A 133 45.62 -19.11 8.28
N ILE A 134 45.76 -17.96 8.94
CA ILE A 134 45.74 -16.66 8.30
C ILE A 134 47.13 -16.46 7.69
N ASP A 135 47.27 -16.76 6.40
CA ASP A 135 48.43 -16.30 5.62
C ASP A 135 48.00 -15.11 4.76
N ALA A 136 48.50 -13.94 5.18
CA ALA A 136 48.54 -12.76 4.36
C ALA A 136 49.70 -12.88 3.35
N VAL A 137 49.39 -13.17 2.08
CA VAL A 137 50.31 -12.92 0.97
C VAL A 137 49.54 -12.29 -0.19
N ARG A 138 49.97 -11.08 -0.56
CA ARG A 138 49.63 -10.39 -1.80
C ARG A 138 49.89 -11.30 -3.02
N PHE A 139 48.89 -11.49 -3.87
CA PHE A 139 49.14 -11.74 -5.30
C PHE A 139 48.04 -11.09 -6.14
N SER A 140 48.41 -10.03 -6.85
CA SER A 140 47.63 -9.49 -7.96
C SER A 140 47.54 -10.55 -9.05
N PHE A 141 46.34 -10.88 -9.54
CA PHE A 141 46.10 -11.17 -10.95
C PHE A 141 44.59 -11.09 -11.19
N GLY A 142 44.18 -10.14 -12.04
CA GLY A 142 42.80 -10.03 -12.47
C GLY A 142 42.44 -11.15 -13.44
N VAL A 143 41.20 -11.65 -13.33
CA VAL A 143 40.46 -12.25 -14.45
C VAL A 143 38.97 -11.96 -14.24
N SER A 144 38.38 -11.30 -15.23
CA SER A 144 36.95 -11.16 -15.44
C SER A 144 36.22 -12.50 -15.41
N ALA A 145 35.07 -12.55 -14.74
CA ALA A 145 34.01 -13.50 -15.09
C ALA A 145 32.64 -12.87 -14.78
N HIS A 146 31.97 -12.45 -15.86
CA HIS A 146 30.52 -12.31 -15.88
C HIS A 146 29.91 -13.67 -15.54
N LEU A 147 29.14 -13.77 -14.46
CA LEU A 147 28.19 -14.85 -14.26
C LEU A 147 26.79 -14.26 -14.09
N SER A 148 26.09 -14.29 -15.21
CA SER A 148 24.65 -14.05 -15.35
C SER A 148 23.90 -15.07 -14.49
N ALA A 149 23.35 -14.64 -13.36
CA ALA A 149 22.36 -15.43 -12.66
C ALA A 149 21.03 -15.35 -13.42
N THR A 150 20.73 -16.37 -14.21
CA THR A 150 19.40 -16.59 -14.78
C THR A 150 18.41 -16.80 -13.64
N TYR A 151 17.58 -15.79 -13.39
CA TYR A 151 16.43 -15.90 -12.50
C TYR A 151 15.41 -16.86 -13.12
N SER A 152 15.36 -18.09 -12.63
CA SER A 152 14.26 -19.01 -12.94
C SER A 152 13.03 -18.55 -12.16
N GLN A 153 12.08 -17.94 -12.87
CA GLN A 153 10.78 -17.53 -12.31
C GLN A 153 10.02 -18.75 -11.76
N PRO A 154 9.38 -18.66 -10.58
CA PRO A 154 8.51 -19.72 -10.08
C PRO A 154 7.16 -19.78 -10.82
N PRO A 155 6.55 -20.97 -10.97
CA PRO A 155 5.50 -21.27 -11.96
C PRO A 155 4.09 -20.71 -11.68
N TRP A 156 3.91 -19.77 -10.75
CA TRP A 156 2.59 -19.25 -10.36
C TRP A 156 2.36 -17.78 -10.74
N LEU A 157 3.25 -17.21 -11.57
CA LEU A 157 3.20 -15.81 -11.99
C LEU A 157 2.98 -15.66 -13.51
N VAL A 158 2.00 -16.39 -14.05
CA VAL A 158 1.32 -16.06 -15.32
C VAL A 158 -0.13 -16.53 -15.21
N SER A 159 -1.05 -15.59 -14.99
CA SER A 159 -2.46 -15.72 -15.38
C SER A 159 -3.08 -14.35 -15.60
#